data_AF-A0A965G1N8-F1
#
_entry.id   AF-A0A965G1N8-F1
#
_cell.length_a   1.000
_cell.length_b   1.000
_cell.length_c   1.000
_cell.angle_alpha   90.00
_cell.angle_beta   90.00
_cell.angle_gamma   90.00
#
_symmetry.space_group_name_H-M   'P 1'
#
loop_
_entity.id
_entity.type
_entity.pdbx_description
1 polymer ?
#
loop_
_entity_poly.entity_id
_entity_poly.type
_entity_poly.pdbx_seq_one_letter_code
_entity_poly.pdbx_strand_id
1 'polypeptide(L)'
;RTEINDMLAQLDSRESEILVLRFGLNGESPLTLEEIGEMFKLTRERVRQLQQSALMQLRRINDGRQKLLTPEDVQKNKLAEARSGVLSDFFKSKGVKPTDRPKPSREGL
;
A
#
# COMPACT_ATOMS: atom_id res chain seq x y z
N ARG A 1 19.16 -5.61 -3.01
CA ARG A 1 18.23 -6.58 -3.63
C ARG A 1 16.90 -6.72 -2.86
N THR A 2 16.74 -6.12 -1.68
CA THR A 2 15.57 -6.31 -0.81
C THR A 2 14.32 -5.54 -1.25
N GLU A 3 14.44 -4.27 -1.64
CA GLU A 3 13.26 -3.44 -1.95
C GLU A 3 12.38 -3.98 -3.09
N ILE A 4 12.98 -4.49 -4.17
CA ILE A 4 12.23 -5.08 -5.28
C ILE A 4 11.45 -6.31 -4.80
N ASN A 5 12.07 -7.17 -4.00
CA ASN A 5 11.41 -8.35 -3.46
C ASN A 5 10.25 -7.97 -2.51
N ASP A 6 10.44 -6.92 -1.69
CA ASP A 6 9.40 -6.41 -0.78
C ASP A 6 8.21 -5.78 -1.55
N MET A 7 8.47 -5.25 -2.75
CA MET A 7 7.45 -4.74 -3.65
C MET A 7 6.70 -5.87 -4.36
N LEU A 8 7.43 -6.86 -4.88
CA LEU A 8 6.86 -8.02 -5.55
C LEU A 8 5.99 -8.85 -4.60
N ALA A 9 6.37 -8.95 -3.32
CA ALA A 9 5.60 -9.65 -2.29
C ALA A 9 4.22 -9.02 -1.98
N GLN A 10 3.96 -7.79 -2.45
CA GLN A 10 2.66 -7.12 -2.30
C GLN A 10 1.75 -7.30 -3.52
N LEU A 11 2.24 -7.90 -4.60
CA LEU A 11 1.45 -8.23 -5.77
C LEU A 11 0.73 -9.57 -5.59
N ASP A 12 -0.27 -9.83 -6.45
CA ASP A 12 -0.78 -11.18 -6.57
C ASP A 12 0.34 -12.14 -7.01
N SER A 13 0.31 -13.38 -6.51
CA SER A 13 1.32 -14.40 -6.80
C SER A 13 1.60 -14.54 -8.29
N ARG A 14 0.55 -14.62 -9.12
CA ARG A 14 0.68 -14.80 -10.57
C ARG A 14 1.23 -13.54 -11.25
N GLU A 15 0.84 -12.36 -10.79
CA GLU A 15 1.37 -11.09 -11.31
C GLU A 15 2.86 -10.93 -10.97
N SER A 16 3.26 -11.26 -9.74
CA SER A 16 4.66 -11.21 -9.30
C SER A 16 5.53 -12.15 -10.13
N GLU A 17 5.06 -13.37 -10.38
CA GLU A 17 5.78 -14.40 -11.13
C GLU A 17 5.94 -14.01 -12.62
N ILE A 18 4.88 -13.45 -13.22
CA ILE A 18 4.96 -12.90 -14.59
C ILE A 18 6.03 -11.81 -14.67
N LEU A 19 6.13 -10.90 -13.70
CA LEU A 19 7.17 -9.86 -13.72
C LEU A 19 8.57 -10.44 -13.49
N VAL A 20 8.72 -11.41 -12.60
CA VAL A 20 10.00 -12.08 -12.35
C VAL A 20 10.54 -12.72 -13.63
N LEU A 21 9.70 -13.50 -14.33
CA LEU A 21 10.07 -14.15 -15.58
C LEU A 21 10.28 -13.14 -16.72
N ARG A 22 9.42 -12.13 -16.82
CA ARG A 22 9.49 -11.11 -17.88
C ARG A 22 10.78 -10.29 -17.82
N PHE A 23 11.29 -10.02 -16.63
CA PHE A 23 12.45 -9.15 -16.43
C PHE A 23 13.70 -9.91 -15.93
N GLY A 24 13.65 -11.23 -15.82
CA GLY A 24 14.79 -12.05 -15.37
C GLY A 24 15.19 -11.76 -13.92
N LEU A 25 14.24 -11.41 -13.05
CA LEU A 25 14.54 -10.98 -11.67
C LEU A 25 15.00 -12.13 -10.77
N ASN A 26 14.82 -13.37 -11.21
CA ASN A 26 15.34 -14.59 -10.60
C ASN A 26 16.79 -14.92 -11.02
N GLY A 27 17.40 -14.13 -11.91
CA GLY A 27 18.74 -14.38 -12.44
C GLY A 27 18.77 -15.22 -13.73
N GLU A 28 17.61 -15.58 -14.26
CA GLU A 28 17.48 -16.18 -15.58
C GLU A 28 17.29 -15.12 -16.67
N SER A 29 17.37 -15.54 -17.94
CA SER A 29 17.10 -14.65 -19.07
C SER A 29 15.63 -14.22 -19.08
N PRO A 30 15.33 -12.95 -19.40
CA PRO A 30 13.96 -12.47 -19.49
C PRO A 30 13.18 -13.18 -20.60
N LEU A 31 11.92 -13.53 -20.32
CA LEU A 31 11.03 -14.23 -21.24
C LEU A 31 10.08 -13.29 -22.01
N THR A 32 9.68 -13.72 -23.20
CA THR A 32 8.67 -13.06 -24.03
C THR A 32 7.25 -13.22 -23.46
N LEU A 33 6.30 -12.39 -23.92
CA LEU A 33 4.90 -12.52 -23.49
C LEU A 33 4.28 -13.80 -24.03
N GLU A 34 4.71 -14.23 -25.22
CA GLU A 34 4.36 -15.49 -25.84
C GLU A 34 4.84 -16.69 -25.00
N GLU A 35 6.13 -16.74 -24.66
CA GLU A 35 6.71 -17.84 -23.84
C GLU A 35 6.04 -17.93 -22.46
N ILE A 36 5.83 -16.79 -21.80
CA ILE A 36 5.09 -16.76 -20.53
C ILE A 36 3.64 -17.20 -20.74
N GLY A 37 3.01 -16.81 -21.86
CA GLY A 37 1.66 -17.26 -22.22
C GLY A 37 1.56 -18.78 -22.31
N GLU A 38 2.53 -19.42 -22.96
CA GLU A 38 2.60 -20.87 -23.07
C GLU A 38 2.75 -21.54 -21.69
N MET A 39 3.65 -21.04 -20.83
CA MET A 39 3.87 -21.58 -19.48
C MET A 39 2.60 -21.51 -18.61
N PHE A 40 1.87 -20.40 -18.67
CA PHE A 40 0.67 -20.16 -17.85
C PHE A 40 -0.64 -20.62 -18.51
N LYS A 41 -0.57 -21.18 -19.73
CA LYS A 41 -1.73 -21.52 -20.58
C LYS A 41 -2.66 -20.33 -20.79
N LEU A 42 -2.07 -19.16 -21.06
CA LEU A 42 -2.74 -17.90 -21.31
C LEU A 42 -2.40 -17.39 -22.71
N THR A 43 -3.30 -16.59 -23.28
CA THR A 43 -2.96 -15.84 -24.49
C THR A 43 -1.95 -14.76 -24.17
N ARG A 44 -1.11 -14.41 -25.14
CA ARG A 44 -0.16 -13.29 -25.06
C ARG A 44 -0.80 -12.00 -24.52
N GLU A 45 -1.99 -11.66 -25.01
CA GLU A 45 -2.70 -10.47 -24.58
C GLU A 45 -3.13 -10.55 -23.11
N ARG A 46 -3.53 -11.73 -22.64
CA ARG A 46 -3.85 -11.90 -21.22
C ARG A 46 -2.63 -11.70 -20.33
N VAL A 47 -1.46 -12.19 -20.74
CA VAL A 47 -0.19 -11.92 -20.03
C VAL A 47 0.14 -10.43 -20.06
N ARG A 48 -0.04 -9.76 -21.20
CA ARG A 48 0.16 -8.31 -21.31
C ARG A 48 -0.71 -7.53 -20.31
N GLN A 49 -1.98 -7.90 -20.17
CA GLN A 49 -2.90 -7.29 -19.21
C GLN A 49 -2.44 -7.48 -17.77
N LEU A 50 -2.05 -8.72 -17.40
CA LEU A 50 -1.52 -9.02 -16.07
C LEU A 50 -0.24 -8.22 -15.78
N GLN A 51 0.68 -8.14 -16.76
CA GLN A 51 1.89 -7.30 -16.63
C GLN A 51 1.53 -5.83 -16.39
N GLN A 52 0.57 -5.26 -17.13
CA GLN A 52 0.16 -3.87 -16.98
C GLN A 52 -0.49 -3.60 -15.62
N SER A 53 -1.37 -4.51 -15.18
CA SER A 53 -2.00 -4.48 -13.85
C SER A 53 -0.94 -4.47 -12.74
N ALA A 54 0.01 -5.41 -12.80
CA ALA A 54 1.11 -5.53 -11.85
C ALA A 54 1.97 -4.25 -11.79
N LEU A 55 2.37 -3.71 -12.95
CA LEU A 55 3.15 -2.46 -13.03
C LEU A 55 2.39 -1.26 -12.45
N MET A 56 1.08 -1.17 -12.70
CA MET A 56 0.24 -0.11 -12.13
C MET A 56 0.17 -0.23 -10.59
N GLN A 57 0.06 -1.43 -10.06
CA GLN A 57 0.05 -1.69 -8.63
C GLN A 57 1.39 -1.36 -7.97
N LEU A 58 2.51 -1.75 -8.60
CA LEU A 58 3.85 -1.37 -8.14
C LEU A 58 4.04 0.14 -8.07
N ARG A 59 3.52 0.88 -9.06
CA ARG A 59 3.54 2.34 -9.04
C ARG A 59 2.79 2.90 -7.83
N ARG A 60 1.59 2.39 -7.53
CA ARG A 60 0.80 2.84 -6.36
C ARG A 60 1.52 2.57 -5.04
N ILE A 61 2.14 1.39 -4.91
CA ILE A 61 2.93 1.04 -3.72
C ILE A 61 4.11 2.01 -3.56
N ASN A 62 4.81 2.33 -4.66
CA ASN A 62 5.91 3.27 -4.63
C ASN A 62 5.45 4.70 -4.31
N ASP A 63 4.37 5.18 -4.93
CA ASP A 63 3.81 6.52 -4.67
C ASP A 63 3.34 6.66 -3.21
N GLY A 64 2.77 5.61 -2.62
CA GLY A 64 2.41 5.56 -1.21
C GLY A 64 3.63 5.65 -0.28
N ARG A 65 4.75 5.02 -0.65
CA ARG A 65 6.03 5.10 0.09
C ARG A 65 6.72 6.45 -0.06
N GLN A 66 6.59 7.10 -1.22
CA GLN A 66 7.25 8.37 -1.53
C GLN A 66 6.42 9.60 -1.19
N LYS A 67 5.25 9.47 -0.55
CA LYS A 67 4.55 10.61 0.04
C LYS A 67 5.45 11.29 1.07
N LEU A 68 6.16 12.32 0.63
CA LEU A 68 6.71 13.36 1.48
C LEU A 68 5.54 13.90 2.31
N LEU A 69 5.69 13.97 3.65
CA LEU A 69 4.71 14.70 4.45
C LEU A 69 4.63 16.11 3.88
N THR A 70 3.45 16.51 3.40
CA THR A 70 3.26 17.89 3.00
C THR A 70 3.28 18.76 4.26
N PRO A 71 3.66 20.05 4.16
CA PRO A 71 3.50 20.99 5.28
C PRO A 71 2.07 20.99 5.85
N GLU A 72 1.06 20.74 5.02
CA GLU A 72 -0.34 20.60 5.43
C GLU A 72 -0.60 19.35 6.29
N ASP A 73 0.01 18.21 5.94
CA ASP A 73 -0.06 16.97 6.74
C ASP A 73 0.61 17.15 8.11
N VAL A 74 1.73 17.88 8.15
CA VAL A 74 2.43 18.24 9.40
C VAL A 74 1.56 19.15 10.28
N GLN A 75 0.88 20.13 9.68
CA GLN A 75 -0.03 21.03 10.41
C GLN A 75 -1.25 20.29 10.96
N LYS A 76 -1.85 19.36 10.21
CA LYS A 76 -2.96 18.54 10.69
C LYS A 76 -2.58 17.70 11.92
N ASN A 77 -1.37 17.15 11.93
CA ASN A 77 -0.85 16.40 13.09
C ASN A 77 -0.61 17.31 14.31
N LYS A 78 -0.01 18.49 14.13
CA LYS A 78 0.16 19.47 15.23
C LYS A 78 -1.17 19.93 15.82
N LEU A 79 -2.19 20.13 14.98
CA LEU A 79 -3.53 20.52 15.44
C LEU A 79 -4.21 19.38 16.21
N ALA A 80 -3.99 18.12 15.82
CA ALA A 80 -4.47 16.95 16.56
C ALA A 80 -3.78 16.83 17.94
N GLU A 81 -2.47 17.06 18.01
CA GLU A 81 -1.72 17.12 19.27
C GLU A 81 -2.22 18.27 20.18
N ALA A 82 -2.37 19.48 19.64
CA ALA A 82 -2.88 20.63 20.37
C ALA A 82 -4.32 20.42 20.87
N ARG A 83 -5.18 19.81 20.04
CA ARG A 83 -6.55 19.45 20.43
C ARG A 83 -6.58 18.45 21.57
N SER A 84 -5.65 17.48 21.61
CA SER A 84 -5.56 16.52 22.72
C SER A 84 -5.24 17.21 24.05
N GLY A 85 -4.32 18.19 24.04
CA GLY A 85 -3.98 18.99 25.22
C GLY A 85 -5.18 19.80 25.72
N VAL A 86 -5.80 20.58 24.84
CA VAL A 86 -6.96 21.42 25.17
C VAL A 86 -8.15 20.59 25.66
N LEU A 87 -8.43 19.44 25.02
CA LEU A 87 -9.48 18.53 25.48
C LEU A 87 -9.15 17.94 26.86
N SER A 88 -7.89 17.56 27.10
CA SER A 88 -7.49 17.03 28.41
C SER A 88 -7.64 18.07 29.53
N ASP A 89 -7.30 19.34 29.26
CA ASP A 89 -7.49 20.44 30.20
C ASP A 89 -8.98 20.75 30.42
N PHE A 90 -9.79 20.68 29.36
CA PHE A 90 -11.24 20.83 29.44
C PHE A 90 -11.88 19.76 30.32
N PHE A 91 -11.58 18.47 30.11
CA PHE A 91 -12.13 17.37 30.91
C PHE A 91 -11.63 17.41 32.37
N LYS A 92 -10.37 17.82 32.60
CA LYS A 92 -9.82 18.04 33.94
C LYS A 92 -10.54 19.17 34.67
N SER A 93 -10.89 20.27 33.98
CA SER A 93 -11.65 21.39 34.54
C SER A 93 -13.09 21.03 34.93
N LYS A 94 -13.67 20.03 34.24
CA LYS A 94 -15.02 19.51 34.51
C LYS A 94 -15.02 18.31 35.47
N GLY A 95 -13.86 17.91 36.00
CA GLY A 95 -13.73 16.80 36.96
C GLY A 95 -13.98 15.41 36.37
N VAL A 96 -13.94 15.26 35.05
CA VAL A 96 -14.23 13.99 34.35
C VAL A 96 -12.92 13.31 33.97
N LYS A 97 -12.73 12.03 34.35
CA LYS A 97 -11.53 11.26 34.00
C LYS A 97 -11.60 10.81 32.53
N PRO A 98 -10.51 10.92 31.73
CA PRO A 98 -10.50 10.54 30.31
C PRO A 98 -10.71 9.04 29.99
N THR A 99 -10.92 8.21 31.01
CA THR A 99 -11.03 6.75 30.90
C THR A 99 -12.43 6.27 30.53
N ASP A 100 -13.45 7.13 30.59
CA ASP A 100 -14.83 6.78 30.22
C ASP A 100 -15.14 7.08 28.75
N ARG A 101 -14.25 6.70 27.81
CA ARG A 101 -14.61 6.75 26.40
C ARG A 101 -15.61 5.62 26.11
N PRO A 102 -16.88 5.89 25.76
CA PRO A 102 -17.70 4.85 25.17
C PRO A 102 -17.04 4.47 23.84
N LYS A 103 -16.75 3.19 23.65
CA LYS A 103 -16.36 2.68 22.32
C LYS A 103 -17.49 3.04 21.36
N PRO A 104 -17.22 3.66 20.21
CA PRO A 104 -18.27 3.87 19.23
C PRO A 104 -18.79 2.49 18.82
N SER A 105 -20.04 2.19 19.19
CA SER A 105 -20.77 1.05 18.66
C SER A 105 -20.74 1.21 17.14
N ARG A 106 -20.17 0.21 16.45
CA ARG A 106 -20.30 0.10 15.00
C ARG A 106 -21.75 -0.26 14.68
N GLU A 107 -22.64 0.72 14.72
CA GLU A 107 -23.97 0.63 14.14
C GLU A 107 -24.07 1.66 13.02
N GLY A 108 -24.21 1.16 11.79
CA GLY A 108 -24.83 1.84 10.67
C GLY A 108 -24.06 2.98 10.01
N LEU A 109 -23.39 2.66 8.89
CA LEU A 109 -23.76 3.13 7.53
C LEU A 109 -22.80 2.51 6.50
#